data_AF-A0A916J703-F1
#
_entry.id   AF-A0A916J703-F1
#
_cell.length_a   1.000
_cell.length_b   1.000
_cell.length_c   1.000
_cell.angle_alpha   90.00
_cell.angle_beta   90.00
_cell.angle_gamma   90.00
#
_symmetry.space_group_name_H-M   'P 1'
#
loop_
_entity.id
_entity.type
_entity.pdbx_description
1 polymer ?
#
loop_
_entity_poly.entity_id
_entity_poly.type
_entity_poly.pdbx_seq_one_letter_code
_entity_poly.pdbx_strand_id
1 'polypeptide(L)' 'MFDWVLINKVIELVGYSDDAIRAKIKKGVWLSGVHFRKAPDGRIFFHLPAIKQWIEGKA' A
#
# COMPACT_ATOMS: atom_id res chain seq x y z
N MET A 1 -10.08 7.05 12.43
CA MET A 1 -8.62 6.91 12.17
C MET A 1 -8.47 6.80 10.65
N PHE A 2 -7.48 7.46 10.04
CA PHE A 2 -7.33 7.40 8.58
C PHE A 2 -6.66 6.08 8.20
N ASP A 3 -7.37 5.19 7.50
CA ASP A 3 -6.83 3.88 7.07
C ASP A 3 -5.96 3.98 5.81
N TRP A 4 -5.99 5.14 5.15
CA TRP A 4 -5.28 5.43 3.91
C TRP A 4 -4.11 6.38 4.17
N VAL A 5 -2.91 5.98 3.79
CA VAL A 5 -1.68 6.75 4.00
C VAL A 5 -0.85 6.86 2.72
N LEU A 6 0.07 7.83 2.66
CA LEU A 6 1.02 7.96 1.56
C LEU A 6 2.18 6.98 1.71
N ILE A 7 2.91 6.77 0.60
CA ILE A 7 4.04 5.83 0.52
C ILE A 7 5.07 6.02 1.64
N ASN A 8 5.41 7.27 1.99
CA ASN A 8 6.37 7.56 3.06
C ASN A 8 5.96 6.94 4.41
N LYS A 9 4.66 6.96 4.74
CA LYS A 9 4.17 6.36 5.98
C LYS A 9 4.13 4.84 5.90
N VAL A 10 3.88 4.27 4.72
CA VAL A 10 4.00 2.82 4.50
C VAL A 10 5.44 2.36 4.69
N ILE A 11 6.42 3.10 4.16
CA ILE A 11 7.85 2.84 4.32
C ILE A 11 8.21 2.85 5.81
N GLU A 12 7.77 3.87 6.55
CA GLU A 12 8.03 4.01 7.99
C GLU A 12 7.40 2.89 8.83
N LEU A 13 6.16 2.50 8.52
CA LEU A 13 5.40 1.53 9.33
C LEU A 13 5.69 0.08 8.98
N VAL A 14 5.91 -0.22 7.70
CA VAL A 14 6.08 -1.59 7.20
C VAL A 14 7.55 -1.94 6.99
N GLY A 15 8.42 -0.95 6.83
CA GLY A 15 9.86 -1.16 6.60
C GLY A 15 10.23 -1.54 5.17
N TYR A 16 9.30 -1.46 4.22
CA TYR A 16 9.60 -1.66 2.79
C TYR A 16 10.18 -0.40 2.17
N SER A 17 11.11 -0.56 1.21
CA SER A 17 11.53 0.55 0.35
C SER A 17 10.44 0.93 -0.66
N ASP A 18 10.54 2.15 -1.20
CA ASP A 18 9.67 2.63 -2.27
C ASP A 18 9.70 1.68 -3.50
N ASP A 19 10.89 1.21 -3.88
CA ASP A 19 11.07 0.23 -4.96
C ASP A 19 10.36 -1.10 -4.69
N ALA A 20 10.42 -1.61 -3.46
CA ALA A 20 9.75 -2.85 -3.10
C ALA A 20 8.22 -2.71 -3.20
N ILE A 21 7.69 -1.55 -2.78
CA ILE A 21 6.26 -1.22 -2.90
C ILE A 21 5.85 -1.12 -4.38
N ARG A 22 6.60 -0.39 -5.21
CA ARG A 22 6.35 -0.29 -6.65
C ARG A 22 6.45 -1.65 -7.34
N ALA A 23 7.40 -2.49 -6.94
CA ALA A 23 7.53 -3.84 -7.46
C ALA A 23 6.29 -4.70 -7.14
N LYS A 24 5.72 -4.59 -5.94
CA LYS A 24 4.48 -5.28 -5.56
C LYS A 24 3.28 -4.81 -6.39
N ILE A 25 3.17 -3.52 -6.65
CA ILE A 25 2.14 -2.96 -7.54
C ILE A 25 2.35 -3.49 -8.97
N LYS A 26 3.58 -3.38 -9.50
CA LYS A 26 3.91 -3.81 -10.87
C LYS A 26 3.70 -5.31 -11.09
N LYS A 27 3.99 -6.12 -10.08
CA LYS A 27 3.76 -7.58 -10.10
C LYS A 27 2.29 -7.97 -9.89
N GLY A 28 1.39 -7.02 -9.59
CA GLY A 28 -0.02 -7.29 -9.31
C GLY A 28 -0.28 -7.93 -7.94
N VAL A 29 0.72 -7.93 -7.04
CA VAL A 29 0.58 -8.45 -5.66
C VAL A 29 -0.35 -7.54 -4.86
N TRP A 30 -0.18 -6.23 -5.03
CA TRP A 30 -1.06 -5.23 -4.43
C TRP A 30 -2.05 -4.76 -5.48
N LEU A 31 -3.34 -4.91 -5.18
CA LEU A 31 -4.44 -4.61 -6.09
C LEU A 31 -4.95 -3.17 -5.91
N SER A 32 -5.24 -2.50 -7.04
CA SER A 32 -5.89 -1.18 -7.05
C SER A 32 -7.30 -1.28 -6.45
N GLY A 33 -7.67 -0.34 -5.58
CA GLY A 33 -8.92 -0.34 -4.82
C GLY A 33 -8.88 -1.12 -3.51
N VAL A 34 -7.94 -2.06 -3.34
CA VAL A 34 -7.80 -2.87 -2.12
C VAL A 34 -6.59 -2.43 -1.30
N HIS A 35 -5.40 -2.47 -1.91
CA HIS A 35 -4.13 -2.18 -1.25
C HIS A 35 -3.66 -0.75 -1.51
N PHE A 36 -3.98 -0.22 -2.69
CA PHE A 36 -3.66 1.15 -3.06
C PHE A 36 -4.77 1.76 -3.90
N ARG A 37 -4.89 3.09 -3.91
CA ARG A 37 -5.80 3.84 -4.79
C ARG A 37 -5.18 5.14 -5.23
N LYS A 38 -5.52 5.59 -6.44
CA LYS A 38 -5.16 6.92 -6.92
C LYS A 38 -6.22 7.91 -6.45
N ALA A 39 -5.81 8.93 -5.71
CA ALA A 39 -6.69 10.02 -5.28
C ALA A 39 -6.91 11.02 -6.43
N PRO A 40 -7.96 11.87 -6.34
CA PRO A 40 -8.25 12.87 -7.37
C PRO A 40 -7.12 13.88 -7.62
N ASP A 41 -6.25 14.09 -6.63
CA ASP A 41 -5.04 14.92 -6.70
C ASP A 41 -3.86 14.26 -7.43
N GLY A 42 -4.04 13.02 -7.91
CA GLY A 42 -3.03 12.24 -8.61
C GLY A 42 -2.08 11.47 -7.69
N ARG A 43 -2.18 11.61 -6.36
CA ARG A 43 -1.35 10.88 -5.40
C ARG A 43 -1.85 9.45 -5.19
N ILE A 44 -0.93 8.56 -4.83
CA ILE A 44 -1.26 7.17 -4.50
C ILE A 44 -1.34 7.04 -2.99
N PHE A 45 -2.50 6.61 -2.52
CA PHE A 45 -2.74 6.22 -1.14
C PHE A 45 -2.72 4.71 -1.01
N PHE A 46 -2.28 4.24 0.15
CA PHE A 46 -2.15 2.84 0.51
C PHE A 46 -3.02 2.52 1.70
N HIS A 47 -3.71 1.40 1.65
CA HIS A 47 -4.61 0.94 2.69
C HIS A 47 -3.84 0.06 3.68
N LEU A 48 -3.50 0.60 4.84
CA LEU A 48 -2.69 -0.10 5.85
C LEU A 48 -3.34 -1.40 6.34
N PRO A 49 -4.65 -1.46 6.62
CA PRO A 49 -5.27 -2.71 7.08
C PRO A 49 -5.19 -3.84 6.05
N ALA A 50 -5.40 -3.54 4.76
CA ALA A 50 -5.29 -4.56 3.70
C ALA A 50 -3.85 -5.03 3.52
N ILE A 51 -2.88 -4.09 3.55
CA ILE A 51 -1.45 -4.45 3.50
C ILE A 51 -1.07 -5.33 4.69
N LYS A 52 -1.56 -5.00 5.90
CA LYS A 52 -1.34 -5.81 7.10
C LYS A 52 -1.94 -7.21 6.97
N GLN A 53 -3.18 -7.33 6.48
CA GLN A 53 -3.82 -8.64 6.25
C GLN A 53 -3.03 -9.49 5.24
N TRP A 54 -2.54 -8.87 4.17
CA TRP A 54 -1.67 -9.53 3.19
C TRP A 54 -0.34 -9.98 3.80
N ILE A 55 0.30 -9.15 4.64
CA ILE A 55 1.55 -9.50 5.35
C ILE A 55 1.31 -10.67 6.32
N GLU A 56 0.18 -10.67 7.02
CA GLU A 56 -0.22 -11.76 7.93
C GLU A 56 -0.62 -13.05 7.20
N GLY A 57 -0.67 -13.05 5.87
CA GLY A 57 -1.07 -14.20 5.06
C GLY A 57 -2.55 -14.55 5.16
N LYS A 58 -3.40 -13.62 5.62
CA LYS A 58 -4.85 -13.80 5.76
C LYS A 58 -5.62 -13.41 4.49
N ALA A 59 -5.02 -13.63 3.32
CA ALA A 59 -5.56 -13.25 2.02
C ALA A 59 -6.59 -14.26 1.50
#